data_AF-A0A7C5WZ58-F1
#
_entry.id   AF-A0A7C5WZ58-F1
#
_cell.length_a   1.000
_cell.length_b   1.000
_cell.length_c   1.000
_cell.angle_alpha   90.00
_cell.angle_beta   90.00
_cell.angle_gamma   90.00
#
_symmetry.space_group_name_H-M   'P 1'
#
loop_
_entity.id
_entity.type
_entity.pdbx_description
1 polymer ?
#
loop_
_entity_poly.entity_id
_entity_poly.type
_entity_poly.pdbx_seq_one_letter_code
_entity_poly.pdbx_strand_id
1 'polypeptide(L)'
;MNPYVKTLVGITSSLYVIYGVLALYNWVSETFPLNISPIGSFLTLNIPSDIGASIALITIGLTLMLSLFSGNNSVQSLSALTVGTFLAIALFALQILIIMANIADTLILSSVGEKVEYNILDDIQRIEFYGGMLSLMLMYYVIKELSRRKIITSIFSRRR
;
A
#
# COMPACT_ATOMS: atom_id res chain seq x y z
N MET A 1 8.43 8.15 18.68
CA MET A 1 8.11 6.79 18.18
C MET A 1 9.05 5.77 18.81
N ASN A 2 8.50 4.62 19.19
CA ASN A 2 9.26 3.46 19.66
C ASN A 2 10.21 2.97 18.53
N PRO A 3 11.46 2.57 18.83
CA PRO A 3 12.41 2.05 17.83
C PRO A 3 11.81 0.96 16.93
N TYR A 4 11.03 0.01 17.47
CA TYR A 4 10.42 -1.05 16.65
C TYR A 4 9.48 -0.50 15.58
N VAL A 5 8.70 0.53 15.93
CA VAL A 5 7.78 1.18 14.98
C VAL A 5 8.55 1.95 13.93
N LYS A 6 9.67 2.61 14.29
CA LYS A 6 10.53 3.29 13.31
C LYS A 6 11.09 2.31 12.28
N THR A 7 11.60 1.17 12.74
CA THR A 7 12.12 0.13 11.85
C THR A 7 11.04 -0.41 10.93
N LEU A 8 9.84 -0.70 11.47
CA LEU A 8 8.72 -1.18 10.66
C LEU A 8 8.32 -0.15 9.60
N VAL A 9 8.18 1.13 9.97
CA VAL A 9 7.89 2.20 9.01
C VAL A 9 8.98 2.30 7.95
N GLY A 10 10.26 2.21 8.32
CA GLY A 10 11.37 2.30 7.38
C GLY A 10 11.39 1.16 6.37
N ILE A 11 11.11 -0.07 6.81
CA ILE A 11 10.98 -1.23 5.92
C ILE A 11 9.78 -1.03 5.00
N THR A 12 8.60 -0.76 5.55
CA THR A 12 7.36 -0.62 4.78
C THR A 12 7.46 0.54 3.78
N SER A 13 7.98 1.69 4.18
CA SER A 13 8.15 2.84 3.29
C SER A 13 9.11 2.55 2.14
N SER A 14 10.23 1.89 2.42
CA SER A 14 11.22 1.53 1.40
C SER A 14 10.65 0.54 0.40
N LEU A 15 9.92 -0.49 0.87
CA LEU A 15 9.25 -1.43 -0.01
C LEU A 15 8.25 -0.72 -0.92
N TYR A 16 7.39 0.14 -0.38
CA TYR A 16 6.44 0.92 -1.18
C TYR A 16 7.13 1.75 -2.28
N VAL A 17 8.23 2.44 -1.96
CA VAL A 17 8.99 3.20 -2.97
C VAL A 17 9.61 2.27 -4.01
N ILE A 18 10.27 1.19 -3.60
CA ILE A 18 10.91 0.24 -4.51
C ILE A 18 9.89 -0.35 -5.49
N TYR A 19 8.78 -0.90 -4.99
CA TYR A 19 7.74 -1.46 -5.87
C TYR A 19 7.06 -0.40 -6.73
N GLY A 20 6.90 0.83 -6.23
CA GLY A 20 6.38 1.93 -7.03
C GLY A 20 7.30 2.31 -8.19
N VAL A 21 8.62 2.32 -7.98
CA VAL A 21 9.61 2.54 -9.05
C VAL A 21 9.64 1.37 -10.04
N LEU A 22 9.57 0.12 -9.55
CA LEU A 22 9.55 -1.05 -10.41
C LEU A 22 8.27 -1.11 -11.27
N ALA A 23 7.12 -0.75 -10.70
CA ALA A 23 5.86 -0.64 -11.44
C ALA A 23 5.94 0.47 -12.52
N LEU A 24 6.59 1.60 -12.21
CA LEU A 24 6.83 2.65 -13.21
C LEU A 24 7.70 2.14 -14.35
N TYR A 25 8.77 1.43 -14.01
CA TYR A 25 9.68 0.84 -14.99
C TYR A 25 8.95 -0.15 -15.89
N ASN A 26 8.12 -1.03 -15.34
CA ASN A 26 7.32 -1.98 -16.12
C ASN A 26 6.37 -1.24 -17.05
N TRP A 27 5.63 -0.26 -16.53
CA TRP A 27 4.71 0.54 -17.33
C TRP A 27 5.42 1.26 -18.48
N VAL A 28 6.59 1.86 -18.23
CA VAL A 28 7.40 2.50 -19.30
C VAL A 28 7.88 1.47 -20.32
N SER A 29 8.33 0.30 -19.88
CA SER A 29 8.86 -0.76 -20.75
C SER A 29 7.80 -1.34 -21.69
N GLU A 30 6.54 -1.45 -21.22
CA GLU A 30 5.43 -1.97 -22.00
C GLU A 30 4.73 -0.90 -22.85
N THR A 31 4.69 0.35 -22.38
CA THR A 31 3.99 1.45 -23.09
C THR A 31 4.81 1.99 -24.25
N PHE A 32 6.14 2.07 -24.11
CA PHE A 32 7.01 2.63 -25.12
C PHE A 32 7.81 1.54 -25.84
N PRO A 33 8.03 1.65 -27.16
CA PRO A 33 8.77 0.65 -27.95
C PRO A 33 10.28 0.76 -27.72
N LEU A 34 10.71 0.56 -26.47
CA LEU A 34 12.10 0.72 -26.04
C LEU A 34 12.93 -0.57 -26.14
N ASN A 35 12.30 -1.70 -26.52
CA ASN A 35 12.90 -3.04 -26.52
C ASN A 35 13.47 -3.46 -25.16
N ILE A 36 12.82 -3.03 -24.07
CA ILE A 36 13.18 -3.36 -22.69
C ILE A 36 12.18 -4.37 -22.16
N SER A 37 12.64 -5.43 -21.51
CA SER A 37 11.77 -6.44 -20.91
C SER A 37 11.24 -6.00 -19.53
N PRO A 38 9.93 -6.11 -19.26
CA PRO A 38 9.37 -5.84 -17.93
C PRO A 38 9.86 -6.88 -16.91
N ILE A 39 9.90 -6.47 -15.64
CA ILE A 39 10.26 -7.34 -14.52
C ILE A 39 8.96 -7.97 -13.99
N GLY A 40 8.75 -9.27 -14.23
CA GLY A 40 7.52 -9.95 -13.78
C GLY A 40 7.39 -10.08 -12.26
N SER A 41 8.49 -10.37 -11.55
CA SER A 41 8.46 -10.49 -10.09
C SER A 41 9.75 -10.02 -9.43
N PHE A 42 9.63 -9.53 -8.19
CA PHE A 42 10.74 -9.16 -7.33
C PHE A 42 10.42 -9.62 -5.91
N LEU A 43 11.38 -10.22 -5.19
CA LEU A 43 11.16 -10.80 -3.87
C LEU A 43 9.89 -11.67 -3.77
N THR A 44 9.61 -12.49 -4.79
CA THR A 44 8.41 -13.35 -4.91
C THR A 44 7.07 -12.62 -5.03
N LEU A 45 7.07 -11.29 -5.08
CA LEU A 45 5.88 -10.49 -5.32
C LEU A 45 5.79 -10.10 -6.80
N ASN A 46 4.57 -10.13 -7.32
CA ASN A 46 4.23 -9.69 -8.67
C ASN A 46 4.34 -8.17 -8.76
N ILE A 47 4.95 -7.67 -9.85
CA ILE A 47 5.12 -6.23 -10.08
C ILE A 47 4.15 -5.80 -11.19
N PRO A 48 3.13 -5.00 -10.87
CA PRO A 48 2.17 -4.55 -11.88
C PRO A 48 2.81 -3.57 -12.86
N SER A 49 2.37 -3.61 -14.10
CA SER A 49 2.71 -2.63 -15.14
C SER A 49 1.65 -1.51 -15.20
N ASP A 50 1.44 -0.84 -14.07
CA ASP A 50 0.36 0.16 -13.92
C ASP A 50 0.91 1.48 -13.34
N ILE A 51 0.73 2.57 -14.09
CA ILE A 51 1.17 3.90 -13.70
C ILE A 51 0.43 4.44 -12.46
N GLY A 52 -0.86 4.11 -12.32
CA GLY A 52 -1.67 4.49 -11.16
C GLY A 52 -1.16 3.81 -9.89
N ALA A 53 -0.88 2.50 -9.97
CA ALA A 53 -0.25 1.74 -8.90
C ALA A 53 1.12 2.35 -8.55
N SER A 54 1.95 2.66 -9.54
CA SER A 54 3.25 3.30 -9.32
C SER A 54 3.13 4.61 -8.51
N ILE A 55 2.28 5.53 -8.97
CA ILE A 55 2.08 6.82 -8.31
C ILE A 55 1.57 6.62 -6.87
N ALA A 56 0.61 5.72 -6.66
CA ALA A 56 0.07 5.43 -5.34
C ALA A 56 1.15 4.87 -4.39
N LEU A 57 1.91 3.87 -4.83
CA LEU A 57 2.96 3.22 -4.04
C LEU A 57 4.08 4.20 -3.68
N ILE A 58 4.56 5.01 -4.63
CA ILE A 58 5.58 6.04 -4.37
C ILE A 58 5.04 7.07 -3.37
N THR A 59 3.81 7.54 -3.55
CA THR A 59 3.19 8.52 -2.66
C THR A 59 3.08 8.00 -1.23
N ILE A 60 2.59 6.76 -1.06
CA ILE A 60 2.50 6.09 0.25
C ILE A 60 3.90 5.97 0.86
N GLY A 61 4.86 5.45 0.10
CA GLY A 61 6.23 5.24 0.55
C GLY A 61 6.90 6.53 1.02
N LEU A 62 6.87 7.59 0.22
CA LEU A 62 7.43 8.89 0.59
C LEU A 62 6.72 9.52 1.79
N THR A 63 5.39 9.40 1.88
CA THR A 63 4.61 9.93 3.02
C THR A 63 4.96 9.21 4.32
N LEU A 64 5.08 7.88 4.29
CA LEU A 64 5.54 7.10 5.45
C LEU A 64 6.99 7.45 5.80
N MET A 65 7.86 7.61 4.80
CA MET A 65 9.27 7.94 5.01
C MET A 65 9.45 9.32 5.65
N LEU A 66 8.61 10.31 5.28
CA LEU A 66 8.58 11.64 5.90
C LEU A 66 8.36 11.57 7.42
N SER A 67 7.60 10.59 7.90
CA SER A 67 7.38 10.42 9.35
C SER A 67 8.67 10.10 10.13
N LEU A 68 9.68 9.51 9.48
CA LEU A 68 10.99 9.19 10.05
C LEU A 68 11.92 10.40 10.05
N PHE A 69 11.84 11.22 8.99
CA PHE A 69 12.70 12.39 8.80
C PHE A 69 12.18 13.68 9.43
N SER A 70 11.00 13.66 10.05
CA SER A 70 10.40 14.83 10.72
C SER A 70 11.16 15.32 11.97
N GLY A 71 12.32 14.74 12.30
CA GLY A 71 13.18 15.16 13.39
C GLY A 71 12.46 15.23 14.74
N ASN A 72 12.54 16.39 15.41
CA ASN A 72 11.89 16.64 16.70
C ASN A 72 10.41 17.06 16.57
N ASN A 73 9.89 17.25 15.35
CA ASN A 73 8.51 17.65 15.16
C ASN A 73 7.56 16.45 15.28
N SER A 74 7.16 16.16 16.52
CA SER A 74 6.29 15.01 16.81
C SER A 74 4.91 15.10 16.17
N VAL A 75 4.42 16.32 15.87
CA VAL A 75 3.14 16.52 15.19
C VAL A 75 3.27 16.11 13.73
N GLN A 76 4.27 16.65 13.03
CA GLN A 76 4.52 16.30 11.62
C GLN A 76 4.79 14.81 11.44
N SER A 77 5.59 14.21 12.32
CA SER A 77 5.87 12.77 12.31
C SER A 77 4.59 11.94 12.44
N LEU A 78 3.73 12.26 13.43
CA LEU A 78 2.49 11.53 13.66
C LEU A 78 1.47 11.77 12.53
N SER A 79 1.38 12.99 12.00
CA SER A 79 0.51 13.31 10.86
C SER A 79 0.92 12.56 9.60
N ALA A 80 2.21 12.59 9.23
CA ALA A 80 2.74 11.86 8.08
C ALA A 80 2.51 10.35 8.23
N LEU A 81 2.76 9.80 9.42
CA LEU A 81 2.49 8.38 9.71
C LEU A 81 0.99 8.06 9.54
N THR A 82 0.10 8.92 10.05
CA THR A 82 -1.36 8.73 9.96
C THR A 82 -1.84 8.73 8.52
N VAL A 83 -1.39 9.71 7.72
CA VAL A 83 -1.79 9.82 6.31
C VAL A 83 -1.24 8.65 5.49
N GLY A 84 0.06 8.34 5.65
CA GLY A 84 0.69 7.25 4.92
C GLY A 84 0.06 5.89 5.22
N THR A 85 -0.26 5.59 6.48
CA THR A 85 -0.92 4.33 6.84
C THR A 85 -2.35 4.28 6.35
N PHE A 86 -3.09 5.39 6.39
CA PHE A 86 -4.44 5.45 5.85
C PHE A 86 -4.48 5.20 4.34
N LEU A 87 -3.58 5.83 3.59
CA LEU A 87 -3.46 5.60 2.14
C LEU A 87 -3.10 4.14 1.82
N ALA A 88 -2.17 3.55 2.57
CA ALA A 88 -1.80 2.14 2.42
C ALA A 88 -2.98 1.19 2.69
N ILE A 89 -3.78 1.45 3.72
CA ILE A 89 -4.98 0.65 4.04
C ILE A 89 -6.08 0.85 2.99
N ALA A 90 -6.24 2.06 2.45
CA ALA A 90 -7.18 2.30 1.36
C ALA A 90 -6.79 1.48 0.12
N LEU A 91 -5.50 1.46 -0.23
CA LEU A 91 -5.00 0.66 -1.35
C LEU A 91 -5.14 -0.85 -1.10
N PHE A 92 -4.93 -1.29 0.14
CA PHE A 92 -5.19 -2.68 0.56
C PHE A 92 -6.66 -3.08 0.40
N ALA A 93 -7.58 -2.20 0.81
CA ALA A 93 -9.02 -2.43 0.65
C ALA A 93 -9.41 -2.52 -0.83
N LEU A 94 -8.83 -1.66 -1.68
CA LEU A 94 -9.00 -1.75 -3.14
C LEU A 94 -8.47 -3.08 -3.68
N GLN A 95 -7.29 -3.53 -3.25
CA GLN A 95 -6.75 -4.82 -3.68
C GLN A 95 -7.66 -6.00 -3.30
N ILE A 96 -8.25 -5.96 -2.11
CA ILE A 96 -9.24 -6.96 -1.68
C ILE A 96 -10.49 -6.93 -2.57
N LEU A 97 -10.97 -5.73 -2.93
CA LEU A 97 -12.11 -5.59 -3.84
C LEU A 97 -11.79 -6.10 -5.25
N ILE A 98 -10.58 -5.86 -5.75
CA ILE A 98 -10.10 -6.38 -7.04
C ILE A 98 -10.10 -7.92 -7.02
N ILE A 99 -9.53 -8.54 -5.97
CA ILE A 99 -9.55 -9.99 -5.81
C ILE A 99 -10.98 -10.53 -5.83
N MET A 100 -11.91 -9.90 -5.11
CA MET A 100 -13.30 -10.30 -5.08
C MET A 100 -13.99 -10.14 -6.45
N ALA A 101 -13.69 -9.06 -7.17
CA ALA A 101 -14.21 -8.83 -8.51
C ALA A 101 -13.71 -9.91 -9.49
N ASN A 102 -12.42 -10.21 -9.49
CA ASN A 102 -11.82 -11.23 -10.35
C ASN A 102 -12.38 -12.64 -10.06
N ILE A 103 -12.64 -12.96 -8.79
CA ILE A 103 -13.32 -14.21 -8.41
C ILE A 103 -14.75 -14.23 -8.96
N ALA A 104 -15.51 -13.14 -8.82
CA ALA A 104 -16.88 -13.07 -9.31
C ALA A 104 -16.94 -13.20 -10.85
N ASP A 105 -16.05 -12.53 -11.57
CA ASP A 105 -15.93 -12.62 -13.02
C ASP A 105 -15.61 -14.05 -13.47
N THR A 106 -14.67 -14.71 -12.78
CA THR A 106 -14.34 -16.11 -13.02
C THR A 106 -15.55 -17.03 -12.84
N LEU A 107 -16.33 -16.82 -11.77
CA LEU A 107 -17.54 -17.61 -11.51
C LEU A 107 -18.60 -17.39 -12.60
N ILE A 108 -18.80 -16.15 -13.05
CA ILE A 108 -19.75 -15.82 -14.12
C ILE A 108 -19.33 -16.49 -15.43
N LEU A 109 -18.08 -16.32 -15.86
CA LEU A 109 -17.58 -16.87 -17.12
C LEU A 109 -17.59 -18.41 -17.11
N SER A 110 -17.22 -19.03 -15.98
CA SER A 110 -17.30 -20.49 -15.84
C SER A 110 -18.74 -21.03 -15.95
N SER A 111 -19.74 -20.25 -15.53
CA SER A 111 -21.15 -20.64 -15.64
C SER A 111 -21.68 -20.63 -17.09
N VAL A 112 -21.05 -19.85 -17.97
CA VAL A 112 -21.37 -19.79 -19.41
C VAL A 112 -20.57 -20.83 -20.22
N GLY A 113 -19.74 -21.62 -19.54
CA GLY A 113 -18.94 -22.69 -20.16
C GLY A 113 -17.62 -22.21 -20.77
N GLU A 114 -17.20 -20.98 -20.46
CA GLU A 114 -15.88 -20.48 -20.86
C GLU A 114 -14.78 -21.03 -19.95
N LYS A 115 -13.63 -21.36 -20.54
CA LYS A 115 -12.43 -21.73 -19.76
C LYS A 115 -11.78 -20.47 -19.25
N VAL A 116 -11.71 -20.33 -17.94
CA VAL A 116 -11.07 -19.19 -17.27
C VAL A 116 -9.80 -19.65 -16.58
N GLU A 117 -8.67 -19.05 -16.94
CA GLU A 117 -7.40 -19.21 -16.26
C GLU A 117 -7.18 -18.01 -15.34
N TYR A 118 -7.84 -18.02 -14.18
CA TYR A 118 -7.62 -17.04 -13.11
C TYR A 118 -6.78 -17.66 -12.00
N ASN A 119 -5.71 -16.97 -11.62
CA ASN A 119 -4.84 -17.37 -10.52
C ASN A 119 -4.87 -16.31 -9.41
N ILE A 120 -5.54 -16.63 -8.30
CA ILE A 120 -5.63 -15.76 -7.12
C ILE A 120 -4.26 -15.43 -6.51
N LEU A 121 -3.26 -16.28 -6.72
CA LEU A 121 -1.92 -16.04 -6.19
C LEU A 121 -1.30 -14.77 -6.79
N ASP A 122 -1.58 -14.47 -8.06
CA ASP A 122 -0.99 -13.32 -8.74
C ASP A 122 -1.47 -12.00 -8.12
N ASP A 123 -2.70 -11.97 -7.60
CA ASP A 123 -3.29 -10.82 -6.92
C ASP A 123 -2.88 -10.74 -5.43
N ILE A 124 -2.70 -11.88 -4.76
CA ILE A 124 -2.21 -11.90 -3.36
C ILE A 124 -0.73 -11.53 -3.32
N GLN A 125 0.05 -11.92 -4.34
CA GLN A 125 1.47 -11.62 -4.48
C GLN A 125 1.76 -10.15 -4.80
N ARG A 126 0.78 -9.25 -4.70
CA ARG A 126 0.97 -7.82 -4.90
C ARG A 126 1.38 -7.11 -3.61
N ILE A 127 2.23 -6.09 -3.74
CA ILE A 127 2.73 -5.32 -2.58
C ILE A 127 1.59 -4.59 -1.84
N GLU A 128 0.52 -4.25 -2.55
CA GLU A 128 -0.69 -3.66 -2.00
C GLU A 128 -1.31 -4.55 -0.91
N PHE A 129 -1.27 -5.88 -1.10
CA PHE A 129 -1.76 -6.86 -0.13
C PHE A 129 -0.88 -6.89 1.12
N TYR A 130 0.41 -7.22 0.96
CA TYR A 130 1.33 -7.40 2.09
C TYR A 130 1.68 -6.08 2.80
N GLY A 131 1.92 -5.01 2.04
CA GLY A 131 2.15 -3.67 2.58
C GLY A 131 0.92 -3.17 3.34
N GLY A 132 -0.28 -3.51 2.86
CA GLY A 132 -1.54 -3.27 3.54
C GLY A 132 -1.63 -3.93 4.91
N MET A 133 -1.29 -5.23 4.98
CA MET A 133 -1.24 -5.97 6.24
C MET A 133 -0.27 -5.34 7.26
N LEU A 134 0.93 -4.96 6.83
CA LEU A 134 1.89 -4.25 7.68
C LEU A 134 1.34 -2.88 8.14
N SER A 135 0.60 -2.20 7.26
CA SER A 135 0.01 -0.90 7.54
C SER A 135 -1.15 -0.96 8.53
N LEU A 136 -1.87 -2.08 8.63
CA LEU A 136 -2.85 -2.31 9.70
C LEU A 136 -2.20 -2.29 11.09
N MET A 137 -1.01 -2.91 11.23
CA MET A 137 -0.25 -2.87 12.49
C MET A 137 0.20 -1.45 12.83
N LEU A 138 0.65 -0.69 11.83
CA LEU A 138 1.03 0.71 12.01
C LEU A 138 -0.17 1.60 12.37
N MET A 139 -1.34 1.34 11.78
CA MET A 139 -2.57 2.05 12.11
C MET A 139 -3.01 1.82 13.55
N TYR A 140 -2.87 0.58 14.07
CA TYR A 140 -3.09 0.31 15.49
C TYR A 140 -2.19 1.19 16.39
N TYR A 141 -0.91 1.32 16.03
CA TYR A 141 0.00 2.23 16.74
C TYR A 141 -0.45 3.70 16.67
N VAL A 142 -0.84 4.17 15.48
CA VAL A 142 -1.35 5.53 15.26
C VAL A 142 -2.55 5.82 16.15
N ILE A 143 -3.56 4.94 16.16
CA ILE A 143 -4.77 5.10 16.98
C ILE A 143 -4.42 5.18 18.48
N LYS A 144 -3.51 4.32 18.94
CA LYS A 144 -3.05 4.33 20.33
C LYS A 144 -2.33 5.63 20.71
N GLU A 145 -1.47 6.14 19.83
CA GLU A 145 -0.72 7.38 20.06
C GLU A 145 -1.64 8.60 20.03
N LEU A 146 -2.61 8.66 19.10
CA LEU A 146 -3.62 9.72 19.04
C LEU A 146 -4.53 9.73 20.27
N SER A 147 -4.89 8.55 20.78
CA SER A 147 -5.67 8.38 22.00
C SER A 147 -4.91 8.88 23.23
N ARG A 148 -3.62 8.52 23.35
CA ARG A 148 -2.74 8.98 24.43
C ARG A 148 -2.61 10.50 24.47
N ARG A 149 -2.57 11.14 23.30
CA ARG A 149 -2.52 12.60 23.17
C ARG A 149 -3.87 13.28 23.38
N LYS A 150 -4.93 12.54 23.71
CA LYS A 150 -6.32 13.01 23.88
C LYS A 150 -6.90 13.73 22.65
N ILE A 151 -6.29 13.56 21.48
CA ILE A 151 -6.72 14.19 20.24
C ILE A 151 -8.08 13.63 19.83
N ILE A 152 -8.24 12.30 19.86
CA ILE A 152 -9.50 11.63 19.52
C ILE A 152 -10.63 12.10 20.43
N THR A 153 -10.43 12.09 21.76
CA THR A 153 -11.44 12.56 22.72
C THR A 153 -11.79 14.04 22.54
N SER A 154 -10.81 14.89 22.21
CA SER A 154 -11.04 16.33 21.99
C SER A 154 -11.89 16.64 20.74
N ILE A 155 -11.81 15.80 19.71
CA ILE A 155 -12.60 15.92 18.49
C ILE A 155 -14.09 15.66 18.79
N PHE A 156 -14.37 14.64 19.60
CA PHE A 156 -15.75 14.27 19.97
C PHE A 156 -16.33 15.14 21.09
N SER A 157 -15.52 15.72 21.96
CA SER A 157 -16.00 16.58 23.06
C SER A 157 -16.27 18.03 22.64
N ARG A 158 -15.73 18.51 21.51
CA ARG A 158 -15.98 19.87 21.00
C ARG A 158 -17.33 20.06 20.31
N ARG A 159 -18.16 19.01 20.21
CA ARG A 159 -19.51 19.06 19.61
C ARG A 159 -20.66 19.09 20.65
N ARG A 160 -20.38 19.43 21.91
CA ARG A 160 -21.42 19.72 22.92
C ARG A 160 -21.28 21.14 23.42
#